data_AF-A0A2D9T0T8-F1
#
_entry.id   AF-A0A2D9T0T8-F1
#
_cell.length_a   1.000
_cell.length_b   1.000
_cell.length_c   1.000
_cell.angle_alpha   90.00
_cell.angle_beta   90.00
_cell.angle_gamma   90.00
#
_symmetry.space_group_name_H-M   'P 1'
#
loop_
_entity.id
_entity.type
_entity.pdbx_description
1 polymer ?
#
loop_
_entity_poly.entity_id
_entity_poly.type
_entity_poly.pdbx_seq_one_letter_code
_entity_poly.pdbx_strand_id
1 'polypeptide(L)'
;MLRAVAEATWRDDDEALFQRAADRARLAALWASEHAPGPPPHPRASGMIALLRRTLAGEAAAARLDEGDPSALAALTRPTTFAALDPRLVHHLALHHERLARQRIQLTDWQRALGAWRSLAEHPTYLRDLADAVAGDSLPDAAKASWAQAAGWRAFAGLVAEAEQGAPDRSDLARVALQVLGAPAVIATYAGVDPAGVAGRAERARARILDAALAPIDETLDEAEGRPAGVDHVQALEAVVDVWRWAGRPDHVERFFVDRALDIGWQLYTAKNFMTLKRLLGSARPLLRRFAERVRQDPREVAHASRVAQFMVFEAEMEPRLPQQIAAAETAVALCDTHRNGRLVLADLLAERALRSLEEAPILARRKTVERAAADVKRARVLWPDSSGRIDQAAREVARRGGSLDG
;
A
#
# COMPACT_ATOMS: atom_id res chain seq x y z
N MET A 1 -3.81 -32.92 74.88
CA MET A 1 -4.65 -32.63 73.70
C MET A 1 -3.88 -31.68 72.78
N LEU A 2 -2.76 -32.15 72.23
CA LEU A 2 -1.87 -31.40 71.35
C LEU A 2 -2.23 -31.76 69.90
N ARG A 3 -2.64 -30.75 69.14
CA ARG A 3 -2.93 -30.82 67.70
C ARG A 3 -1.70 -31.34 66.97
N ALA A 4 -1.83 -32.51 66.33
CA ALA A 4 -0.99 -32.88 65.22
C ALA A 4 -1.34 -31.93 64.06
N VAL A 5 -0.54 -30.87 63.89
CA VAL A 5 -0.45 -30.17 62.61
C VAL A 5 0.26 -31.16 61.70
N ALA A 6 -0.49 -31.86 60.86
CA ALA A 6 0.10 -32.63 59.77
C ALA A 6 0.89 -31.64 58.92
N GLU A 7 2.22 -31.78 58.90
CA GLU A 7 3.09 -31.09 57.96
C GLU A 7 2.60 -31.46 56.55
N ALA A 8 1.90 -30.54 55.90
CA ALA A 8 1.42 -30.76 54.54
C ALA A 8 2.65 -30.92 53.65
N THR A 9 2.92 -32.17 53.25
CA THR A 9 4.08 -32.50 52.42
C THR A 9 3.84 -31.90 51.03
N TRP A 10 4.74 -31.01 50.61
CA TRP A 10 4.70 -30.39 49.29
C TRP A 10 4.85 -31.47 48.20
N ARG A 11 3.85 -31.61 47.33
CA ARG A 11 3.86 -32.62 46.26
C ARG A 11 4.32 -31.99 44.95
N ASP A 12 4.74 -32.83 44.01
CA ASP A 12 5.12 -32.40 42.65
C ASP A 12 4.00 -31.61 41.95
N ASP A 13 2.74 -31.96 42.19
CA ASP A 13 1.58 -31.22 41.68
C ASP A 13 1.46 -29.81 42.27
N ASP A 14 1.81 -29.64 43.54
CA ASP A 14 1.80 -28.36 44.23
C ASP A 14 2.94 -27.47 43.69
N GLU A 15 4.14 -28.05 43.45
CA GLU A 15 5.25 -27.38 42.76
C GLU A 15 4.88 -26.95 41.35
N ALA A 16 4.28 -27.85 40.56
CA ALA A 16 3.85 -27.55 39.20
C ALA A 16 2.76 -26.46 39.15
N LEU A 17 1.87 -26.42 40.14
CA LEU A 17 0.90 -25.33 40.28
C LEU A 17 1.59 -24.00 40.64
N PHE A 18 2.52 -24.03 41.59
CA PHE A 18 3.30 -22.86 42.00
C PHE A 18 4.10 -22.26 40.82
N GLN A 19 4.83 -23.09 40.08
CA GLN A 19 5.59 -22.63 38.91
C GLN A 19 4.67 -22.03 37.83
N ARG A 20 3.50 -22.63 37.57
CA ARG A 20 2.51 -22.06 36.65
C ARG A 20 1.94 -20.72 37.12
N ALA A 21 1.82 -20.51 38.42
CA ALA A 21 1.42 -19.21 38.97
C ALA A 21 2.56 -18.18 38.81
N ALA A 22 3.79 -18.56 39.12
CA ALA A 22 4.97 -17.71 38.95
C ALA A 22 5.18 -17.29 37.49
N ASP A 23 5.05 -18.21 36.53
CA ASP A 23 5.18 -17.90 35.10
C ASP A 23 4.09 -16.95 34.59
N ARG A 24 2.87 -17.04 35.15
CA ARG A 24 1.79 -16.07 34.85
C ARG A 24 2.10 -14.68 35.42
N ALA A 25 2.66 -14.59 36.62
CA ALA A 25 3.09 -13.33 37.20
C ALA A 25 4.22 -12.69 36.37
N ARG A 26 5.20 -13.50 35.93
CA ARG A 26 6.28 -13.06 35.04
C ARG A 26 5.77 -12.59 33.68
N LEU A 27 4.81 -13.29 33.08
CA LEU A 27 4.15 -12.82 31.86
C LEU A 27 3.52 -11.43 32.07
N ALA A 28 2.83 -11.22 33.20
CA ALA A 28 2.22 -9.93 33.50
C ALA A 28 3.27 -8.82 33.71
N ALA A 29 4.37 -9.12 34.39
CA ALA A 29 5.48 -8.18 34.58
C ALA A 29 6.16 -7.82 33.25
N LEU A 30 6.42 -8.82 32.39
CA LEU A 30 6.92 -8.58 31.04
C LEU A 30 5.95 -7.71 30.25
N TRP A 31 4.65 -8.04 30.23
CA TRP A 31 3.63 -7.27 29.54
C TRP A 31 3.61 -5.79 29.99
N ALA A 32 3.65 -5.55 31.30
CA ALA A 32 3.71 -4.20 31.86
C ALA A 32 4.96 -3.45 31.40
N SER A 33 6.12 -4.11 31.35
CA SER A 33 7.37 -3.48 30.91
C SER A 33 7.38 -3.06 29.44
N GLU A 34 6.58 -3.71 28.61
CA GLU A 34 6.52 -3.36 27.20
C GLU A 34 5.63 -2.12 26.96
N HIS A 35 4.95 -1.58 27.98
CA HIS A 35 4.05 -0.41 27.88
C HIS A 35 2.90 -0.64 26.89
N ALA A 36 2.34 -1.85 26.83
CA ALA A 36 1.12 -2.08 26.04
C ALA A 36 -0.11 -1.54 26.79
N PRO A 37 -1.00 -0.78 26.13
CA PRO A 37 -2.28 -0.44 26.72
C PRO A 37 -3.15 -1.71 26.86
N GLY A 38 -3.91 -1.82 27.94
CA GLY A 38 -4.89 -2.89 28.11
C GLY A 38 -4.37 -4.18 28.76
N PRO A 39 -5.24 -5.22 28.83
CA PRO A 39 -4.97 -6.43 29.58
C PRO A 39 -3.90 -7.30 28.91
N PRO A 40 -3.16 -8.11 29.71
CA PRO A 40 -2.17 -9.05 29.19
C PRO A 40 -2.82 -10.10 28.27
N PRO A 41 -2.01 -10.83 27.47
CA PRO A 41 -2.50 -11.93 26.66
C PRO A 41 -3.14 -13.02 27.52
N HIS A 42 -3.89 -13.91 26.86
CA HIS A 42 -4.53 -15.05 27.52
C HIS A 42 -3.50 -15.81 28.38
N PRO A 43 -3.84 -16.29 29.60
CA PRO A 43 -2.88 -16.90 30.51
C PRO A 43 -2.06 -18.05 29.92
N ARG A 44 -2.58 -18.75 28.90
CA ARG A 44 -1.82 -19.75 28.13
C ARG A 44 -0.51 -19.22 27.56
N ALA A 45 -0.40 -17.93 27.25
CA ALA A 45 0.85 -17.33 26.79
C ALA A 45 2.00 -17.46 27.81
N SER A 46 1.71 -17.69 29.10
CA SER A 46 2.74 -17.88 30.13
C SER A 46 3.56 -19.15 29.89
N GLY A 47 3.08 -20.08 29.05
CA GLY A 47 3.85 -21.22 28.59
C GLY A 47 5.15 -20.82 27.87
N MET A 48 5.24 -19.61 27.28
CA MET A 48 6.52 -19.13 26.73
C MET A 48 7.58 -18.97 27.82
N ILE A 49 7.22 -18.51 29.01
CA ILE A 49 8.14 -18.32 30.14
C ILE A 49 8.65 -19.70 30.59
N ALA A 50 7.73 -20.65 30.78
CA ALA A 50 8.06 -22.02 31.15
C ALA A 50 9.02 -22.69 30.15
N LEU A 51 8.83 -22.47 28.85
CA LEU A 51 9.67 -23.05 27.81
C LEU A 51 11.04 -22.36 27.71
N LEU A 52 11.08 -21.03 27.78
CA LEU A 52 12.34 -20.27 27.74
C LEU A 52 13.25 -20.63 28.90
N ARG A 53 12.68 -20.80 30.10
CA ARG A 53 13.41 -21.20 31.32
C ARG A 53 14.09 -22.57 31.25
N ARG A 54 13.79 -23.40 30.25
CA ARG A 54 14.51 -24.67 30.03
C ARG A 54 15.94 -24.47 29.50
N THR A 55 16.29 -23.24 29.16
CA THR A 55 17.63 -22.85 28.74
C THR A 55 18.30 -22.04 29.84
N LEU A 56 19.63 -22.14 29.97
CA LEU A 56 20.40 -21.34 30.94
C LEU A 56 20.16 -19.84 30.78
N ALA A 57 20.08 -19.35 29.53
CA ALA A 57 19.82 -17.95 29.24
C ALA A 57 18.40 -17.51 29.66
N GLY A 58 17.40 -18.34 29.41
CA GLY A 58 16.02 -18.04 29.78
C GLY A 58 15.75 -18.14 31.27
N GLU A 59 16.42 -19.06 31.98
CA GLU A 59 16.39 -19.12 33.44
C GLU A 59 16.98 -17.85 34.07
N ALA A 60 18.17 -17.44 33.61
CA ALA A 60 18.81 -16.21 34.06
C ALA A 60 17.95 -14.96 33.73
N ALA A 61 17.31 -14.93 32.56
CA ALA A 61 16.40 -13.84 32.18
C ALA A 61 15.13 -13.79 33.04
N ALA A 62 14.59 -14.94 33.45
CA ALA A 62 13.45 -14.99 34.37
C ALA A 62 13.82 -14.52 35.78
N ALA A 63 15.00 -14.89 36.28
CA ALA A 63 15.51 -14.40 37.57
C ALA A 63 15.70 -12.87 37.56
N ARG A 64 16.30 -12.31 36.48
CA ARG A 64 16.43 -10.85 36.33
C ARG A 64 15.08 -10.13 36.28
N LEU A 65 14.07 -10.74 35.65
CA LEU A 65 12.72 -10.18 35.66
C LEU A 65 12.13 -10.14 37.08
N ASP A 66 12.37 -11.16 37.90
CA ASP A 66 11.93 -11.19 39.30
C ASP A 66 12.63 -10.08 40.13
N GLU A 67 13.84 -9.68 39.74
CA GLU A 67 14.58 -8.52 40.27
C GLU A 67 14.14 -7.16 39.68
N GLY A 68 13.17 -7.15 38.76
CA GLY A 68 12.63 -5.94 38.14
C GLY A 68 13.30 -5.52 36.83
N ASP A 69 14.18 -6.34 36.26
CA ASP A 69 14.82 -6.09 34.95
C ASP A 69 14.24 -7.00 33.84
N PRO A 70 13.32 -6.48 33.02
CA PRO A 70 12.66 -7.27 31.96
C PRO A 70 13.48 -7.40 30.68
N SER A 71 14.62 -6.69 30.55
CA SER A 71 15.31 -6.49 29.27
C SER A 71 15.77 -7.79 28.62
N ALA A 72 16.34 -8.71 29.41
CA ALA A 72 16.83 -10.00 28.92
C ALA A 72 15.69 -10.88 28.41
N LEU A 73 14.57 -10.93 29.13
CA LEU A 73 13.41 -11.73 28.74
C LEU A 73 12.67 -11.12 27.54
N ALA A 74 12.58 -9.80 27.48
CA ALA A 74 12.06 -9.08 26.32
C ALA A 74 12.89 -9.34 25.05
N ALA A 75 14.22 -9.44 25.17
CA ALA A 75 15.08 -9.80 24.05
C ALA A 75 14.84 -11.25 23.57
N LEU A 76 14.72 -12.20 24.49
CA LEU A 76 14.46 -13.62 24.16
C LEU A 76 13.10 -13.85 23.50
N THR A 77 12.09 -13.03 23.82
CA THR A 77 10.76 -13.12 23.19
C THR A 77 10.69 -12.47 21.81
N ARG A 78 11.76 -11.79 21.36
CA ARG A 78 11.84 -11.06 20.09
C ARG A 78 12.94 -11.60 19.18
N PRO A 79 12.90 -12.89 18.81
CA PRO A 79 13.90 -13.47 17.93
C PRO A 79 13.90 -12.78 16.57
N THR A 80 15.00 -12.90 15.84
CA THR A 80 15.13 -12.40 14.46
C THR A 80 14.33 -13.27 13.46
N THR A 81 14.15 -14.55 13.78
CA THR A 81 13.31 -15.50 13.04
C THR A 81 12.71 -16.56 13.99
N PHE A 82 11.55 -17.09 13.66
CA PHE A 82 10.84 -18.10 14.45
C PHE A 82 11.09 -19.55 13.97
N ALA A 83 11.68 -19.75 12.77
CA ALA A 83 11.75 -21.07 12.13
C ALA A 83 12.55 -22.15 12.89
N ALA A 84 13.54 -21.76 13.70
CA ALA A 84 14.39 -22.69 14.44
C ALA A 84 13.90 -22.97 15.87
N LEU A 85 12.75 -22.42 16.26
CA LEU A 85 12.23 -22.54 17.63
C LEU A 85 11.33 -23.76 17.79
N ASP A 86 11.21 -24.25 19.02
CA ASP A 86 10.22 -25.27 19.37
C ASP A 86 8.80 -24.76 19.01
N PRO A 87 7.96 -25.57 18.33
CA PRO A 87 6.64 -25.12 17.88
C PRO A 87 5.71 -24.71 19.03
N ARG A 88 5.88 -25.29 20.23
CA ARG A 88 5.14 -24.88 21.43
C ARG A 88 5.55 -23.48 21.84
N LEU A 89 6.84 -23.15 21.75
CA LEU A 89 7.33 -21.80 22.03
C LEU A 89 6.82 -20.81 20.98
N VAL A 90 6.88 -21.16 19.69
CA VAL A 90 6.33 -20.34 18.60
C VAL A 90 4.85 -20.05 18.81
N HIS A 91 4.05 -21.04 19.23
CA HIS A 91 2.63 -20.85 19.53
C HIS A 91 2.39 -19.80 20.62
N HIS A 92 3.12 -19.88 21.74
CA HIS A 92 2.95 -18.91 22.81
C HIS A 92 3.46 -17.51 22.43
N LEU A 93 4.56 -17.44 21.67
CA LEU A 93 5.05 -16.17 21.11
C LEU A 93 4.06 -15.56 20.11
N ALA A 94 3.38 -16.37 19.30
CA ALA A 94 2.35 -15.89 18.38
C ALA A 94 1.17 -15.25 19.13
N LEU A 95 0.70 -15.88 20.22
CA LEU A 95 -0.33 -15.31 21.10
C LEU A 95 0.10 -14.00 21.76
N HIS A 96 1.36 -13.93 22.22
CA HIS A 96 1.93 -12.73 22.84
C HIS A 96 2.02 -11.57 21.85
N HIS A 97 2.68 -11.80 20.70
CA HIS A 97 2.89 -10.78 19.68
C HIS A 97 1.58 -10.34 19.03
N GLU A 98 0.60 -11.22 18.82
CA GLU A 98 -0.72 -10.80 18.33
C GLU A 98 -1.41 -9.87 19.32
N ARG A 99 -1.36 -10.18 20.62
CA ARG A 99 -1.94 -9.30 21.64
C ARG A 99 -1.25 -7.94 21.67
N LEU A 100 0.09 -7.91 21.59
CA LEU A 100 0.86 -6.67 21.47
C LEU A 100 0.43 -5.85 20.27
N ALA A 101 0.37 -6.49 19.10
CA ALA A 101 0.01 -5.85 17.84
C ALA A 101 -1.39 -5.21 17.87
N ARG A 102 -2.36 -5.93 18.45
CA ARG A 102 -3.73 -5.44 18.62
C ARG A 102 -3.83 -4.23 19.55
N GLN A 103 -3.02 -4.18 20.60
CA GLN A 103 -3.08 -3.09 21.59
C GLN A 103 -2.31 -1.85 21.16
N ARG A 104 -1.14 -2.02 20.52
CA ARG A 104 -0.30 -0.87 20.14
C ARG A 104 -0.53 -0.37 18.71
N ILE A 105 -1.11 -1.21 17.85
CA ILE A 105 -1.33 -0.92 16.43
C ILE A 105 -0.02 -0.41 15.78
N GLN A 106 1.07 -1.14 16.00
CA GLN A 106 2.39 -0.81 15.45
C GLN A 106 2.75 -1.76 14.32
N LEU A 107 3.40 -1.23 13.29
CA LEU A 107 3.86 -1.97 12.11
C LEU A 107 4.72 -3.18 12.50
N THR A 108 5.71 -2.99 13.35
CA THR A 108 6.67 -4.03 13.76
C THR A 108 6.03 -5.12 14.61
N ASP A 109 5.10 -4.76 15.49
CA ASP A 109 4.37 -5.74 16.32
C ASP A 109 3.49 -6.63 15.44
N TRP A 110 2.76 -6.05 14.48
CA TRP A 110 1.99 -6.82 13.51
C TRP A 110 2.86 -7.71 12.62
N GLN A 111 4.00 -7.22 12.12
CA GLN A 111 4.93 -8.02 11.32
C GLN A 111 5.45 -9.24 12.10
N ARG A 112 5.78 -9.08 13.39
CA ARG A 112 6.21 -10.18 14.27
C ARG A 112 5.08 -11.15 14.55
N ALA A 113 3.88 -10.65 14.86
CA ALA A 113 2.70 -11.48 15.11
C ALA A 113 2.39 -12.37 13.90
N LEU A 114 2.32 -11.79 12.71
CA LEU A 114 2.08 -12.53 11.47
C LEU A 114 3.22 -13.49 11.14
N GLY A 115 4.48 -13.09 11.39
CA GLY A 115 5.64 -13.96 11.21
C GLY A 115 5.61 -15.19 12.12
N ALA A 116 5.27 -15.02 13.40
CA ALA A 116 5.14 -16.11 14.36
C ALA A 116 4.01 -17.08 13.98
N TRP A 117 2.82 -16.55 13.66
CA TRP A 117 1.70 -17.38 13.19
C TRP A 117 2.02 -18.10 11.88
N ARG A 118 2.73 -17.45 10.95
CA ARG A 118 3.11 -18.08 9.69
C ARG A 118 4.15 -19.18 9.90
N SER A 119 5.14 -18.97 10.75
CA SER A 119 6.11 -20.01 11.14
C SER A 119 5.41 -21.21 11.77
N LEU A 120 4.43 -20.97 12.64
CA LEU A 120 3.66 -22.04 13.27
C LEU A 120 2.92 -22.94 12.27
N ALA A 121 2.48 -22.39 11.13
CA ALA A 121 1.84 -23.16 10.06
C ALA A 121 2.78 -24.19 9.39
N GLU A 122 4.10 -24.08 9.56
CA GLU A 122 5.06 -25.11 9.11
C GLU A 122 5.11 -26.33 10.05
N HIS A 123 4.35 -26.32 11.16
CA HIS A 123 4.29 -27.41 12.13
C HIS A 123 2.87 -28.02 12.22
N PRO A 124 2.35 -28.63 11.12
CA PRO A 124 0.98 -29.12 11.06
C PRO A 124 0.68 -30.24 12.06
N THR A 125 1.67 -31.08 12.40
CA THR A 125 1.53 -32.12 13.42
C THR A 125 1.25 -31.52 14.79
N TYR A 126 2.04 -30.53 15.21
CA TYR A 126 1.83 -29.84 16.48
C TYR A 126 0.44 -29.19 16.56
N LEU A 127 -0.01 -28.55 15.47
CA LEU A 127 -1.33 -27.93 15.42
C LEU A 127 -2.46 -28.97 15.47
N ARG A 128 -2.28 -30.13 14.83
CA ARG A 128 -3.25 -31.23 14.93
C ARG A 128 -3.29 -31.79 16.36
N ASP A 129 -2.13 -32.08 16.96
CA ASP A 129 -2.06 -32.57 18.35
C ASP A 129 -2.69 -31.58 19.33
N LEU A 130 -2.52 -30.28 19.10
CA LEU A 130 -3.17 -29.23 19.89
C LEU A 130 -4.70 -29.24 19.69
N ALA A 131 -5.18 -29.43 18.47
CA ALA A 131 -6.60 -29.56 18.18
C ALA A 131 -7.20 -30.82 18.85
N ASP A 132 -6.48 -31.94 18.81
CA ASP A 132 -6.85 -33.17 19.51
C ASP A 132 -6.90 -32.98 21.02
N ALA A 133 -5.90 -32.33 21.61
CA ALA A 133 -5.85 -32.07 23.04
C ALA A 133 -6.97 -31.13 23.53
N VAL A 134 -7.43 -30.20 22.69
CA VAL A 134 -8.45 -29.21 23.06
C VAL A 134 -9.87 -29.70 22.76
N ALA A 135 -10.09 -30.33 21.61
CA ALA A 135 -11.41 -30.76 21.17
C ALA A 135 -11.70 -32.25 21.44
N GLY A 136 -10.69 -33.10 21.59
CA GLY A 136 -10.87 -34.55 21.71
C GLY A 136 -11.72 -35.10 20.57
N ASP A 137 -12.66 -35.98 20.89
CA ASP A 137 -13.56 -36.61 19.92
C ASP A 137 -14.74 -35.70 19.51
N SER A 138 -14.82 -34.48 20.03
CA SER A 138 -15.94 -33.56 19.72
C SER A 138 -15.88 -32.97 18.30
N LEU A 139 -14.71 -33.05 17.64
CA LEU A 139 -14.53 -32.60 16.25
C LEU A 139 -14.08 -33.77 15.38
N PRO A 140 -14.64 -33.94 14.17
CA PRO A 140 -14.13 -34.90 13.19
C PRO A 140 -12.67 -34.58 12.80
N ASP A 141 -11.88 -35.61 12.48
CA ASP A 141 -10.47 -35.45 12.09
C ASP A 141 -10.26 -34.51 10.89
N ALA A 142 -11.20 -34.52 9.94
CA ALA A 142 -11.19 -33.61 8.80
C ALA A 142 -11.32 -32.14 9.24
N ALA A 143 -12.15 -31.86 10.26
CA ALA A 143 -12.31 -30.53 10.82
C ALA A 143 -11.05 -30.08 11.58
N LYS A 144 -10.42 -30.97 12.34
CA LYS A 144 -9.14 -30.70 13.01
C LYS A 144 -8.01 -30.42 12.00
N ALA A 145 -7.96 -31.21 10.92
CA ALA A 145 -7.00 -31.00 9.83
C ALA A 145 -7.18 -29.63 9.16
N SER A 146 -8.43 -29.27 8.83
CA SER A 146 -8.76 -27.97 8.25
C SER A 146 -8.42 -26.83 9.21
N TRP A 147 -8.68 -27.00 10.50
CA TRP A 147 -8.31 -26.03 11.53
C TRP A 147 -6.79 -25.82 11.58
N ALA A 148 -6.01 -26.90 11.61
CA ALA A 148 -4.55 -26.83 11.67
C ALA A 148 -3.97 -26.11 10.45
N GLN A 149 -4.48 -26.38 9.25
CA GLN A 149 -4.06 -25.68 8.03
C GLN A 149 -4.40 -24.18 8.05
N ALA A 150 -5.56 -23.82 8.60
CA ALA A 150 -6.01 -22.44 8.68
C ALA A 150 -5.38 -21.64 9.83
N ALA A 151 -4.93 -22.31 10.90
CA ALA A 151 -4.52 -21.68 12.15
C ALA A 151 -3.41 -20.63 11.96
N GLY A 152 -2.38 -20.94 11.17
CA GLY A 152 -1.27 -20.00 10.90
C GLY A 152 -1.65 -18.75 10.11
N TRP A 153 -2.90 -18.68 9.63
CA TRP A 153 -3.43 -17.54 8.87
C TRP A 153 -4.56 -16.82 9.60
N ARG A 154 -4.94 -17.25 10.81
CA ARG A 154 -6.06 -16.64 11.54
C ARG A 154 -5.78 -15.18 11.94
N ALA A 155 -4.61 -14.89 12.47
CA ALA A 155 -4.24 -13.51 12.80
C ALA A 155 -4.17 -12.62 11.56
N PHE A 156 -3.70 -13.17 10.43
CA PHE A 156 -3.72 -12.48 9.14
C PHE A 156 -5.15 -12.16 8.72
N ALA A 157 -6.05 -13.17 8.72
CA ALA A 157 -7.44 -12.98 8.34
C ALA A 157 -8.17 -11.99 9.27
N GLY A 158 -7.90 -12.05 10.58
CA GLY A 158 -8.45 -11.11 11.57
C GLY A 158 -8.00 -9.68 11.33
N LEU A 159 -6.68 -9.45 11.14
CA LEU A 159 -6.15 -8.13 10.77
C LEU A 159 -6.84 -7.58 9.53
N VAL A 160 -6.96 -8.41 8.49
CA VAL A 160 -7.55 -7.97 7.23
C VAL A 160 -9.03 -7.65 7.37
N ALA A 161 -9.81 -8.48 8.06
CA ALA A 161 -11.24 -8.22 8.27
C ALA A 161 -11.48 -6.93 9.08
N GLU A 162 -10.71 -6.71 10.15
CA GLU A 162 -10.80 -5.49 10.95
C GLU A 162 -10.32 -4.25 10.16
N ALA A 163 -9.27 -4.41 9.35
CA ALA A 163 -8.79 -3.36 8.47
C ALA A 163 -9.79 -3.01 7.36
N GLU A 164 -10.46 -3.99 6.75
CA GLU A 164 -11.51 -3.78 5.75
C GLU A 164 -12.69 -3.01 6.35
N GLN A 165 -13.14 -3.38 7.56
CA GLN A 165 -14.21 -2.68 8.28
C GLN A 165 -13.83 -1.24 8.62
N GLY A 166 -12.58 -1.00 9.01
CA GLY A 166 -12.09 0.34 9.35
C GLY A 166 -11.52 1.14 8.16
N ALA A 167 -11.58 0.61 6.94
CA ALA A 167 -11.03 1.26 5.74
C ALA A 167 -11.85 2.46 5.24
N PRO A 168 -13.21 2.41 5.22
CA PRO A 168 -14.03 3.57 4.88
C PRO A 168 -13.69 4.81 5.71
N ASP A 169 -13.46 4.61 7.02
CA ASP A 169 -13.11 5.66 7.98
C ASP A 169 -11.60 5.92 8.07
N ARG A 170 -10.79 5.27 7.24
CA ARG A 170 -9.32 5.44 7.17
C ARG A 170 -8.61 5.23 8.51
N SER A 171 -9.10 4.27 9.30
CA SER A 171 -8.59 3.97 10.64
C SER A 171 -7.08 3.70 10.69
N ASP A 172 -6.48 3.92 11.86
CA ASP A 172 -5.06 3.64 12.09
C ASP A 172 -4.71 2.16 11.87
N LEU A 173 -5.61 1.25 12.26
CA LEU A 173 -5.42 -0.18 12.03
C LEU A 173 -5.39 -0.50 10.53
N ALA A 174 -6.32 0.04 9.74
CA ALA A 174 -6.33 -0.17 8.30
C ALA A 174 -5.05 0.37 7.63
N ARG A 175 -4.58 1.55 8.07
CA ARG A 175 -3.31 2.13 7.59
C ARG A 175 -2.12 1.23 7.90
N VAL A 176 -2.01 0.75 9.13
CA VAL A 176 -0.94 -0.16 9.55
C VAL A 176 -1.04 -1.49 8.82
N ALA A 177 -2.24 -2.04 8.63
CA ALA A 177 -2.45 -3.25 7.85
C ALA A 177 -1.93 -3.10 6.41
N LEU A 178 -2.24 -1.99 5.73
CA LEU A 178 -1.73 -1.72 4.38
C LEU A 178 -0.19 -1.67 4.32
N GLN A 179 0.45 -1.12 5.35
CA GLN A 179 1.91 -1.08 5.47
C GLN A 179 2.51 -2.47 5.73
N VAL A 180 1.94 -3.23 6.67
CA VAL A 180 2.34 -4.60 7.01
C VAL A 180 2.25 -5.50 5.76
N LEU A 181 1.11 -5.45 5.08
CA LEU A 181 0.85 -6.25 3.89
C LEU A 181 1.66 -5.75 2.68
N GLY A 182 2.10 -4.49 2.68
CA GLY A 182 2.99 -3.93 1.66
C GLY A 182 4.44 -4.43 1.77
N ALA A 183 4.78 -5.12 2.86
CA ALA A 183 6.11 -5.67 3.12
C ALA A 183 6.08 -7.18 3.41
N PRO A 184 5.53 -8.02 2.50
CA PRO A 184 5.37 -9.46 2.74
C PRO A 184 6.70 -10.19 2.99
N ALA A 185 7.80 -9.69 2.43
CA ALA A 185 9.14 -10.22 2.66
C ALA A 185 9.56 -10.14 4.14
N VAL A 186 9.15 -9.11 4.88
CA VAL A 186 9.48 -8.97 6.31
C VAL A 186 8.76 -10.03 7.14
N ILE A 187 7.49 -10.29 6.83
CA ILE A 187 6.70 -11.36 7.46
C ILE A 187 7.36 -12.72 7.17
N ALA A 188 7.76 -12.95 5.92
CA ALA A 188 8.44 -14.17 5.49
C ALA A 188 9.78 -14.38 6.20
N THR A 189 10.58 -13.31 6.37
CA THR A 189 11.85 -13.34 7.13
C THR A 189 11.63 -13.74 8.59
N TYR A 190 10.66 -13.11 9.27
CA TYR A 190 10.33 -13.51 10.64
C TYR A 190 9.86 -14.96 10.69
N ALA A 191 9.07 -15.41 9.71
CA ALA A 191 8.59 -16.77 9.66
C ALA A 191 9.66 -17.80 9.27
N GLY A 192 10.73 -17.37 8.60
CA GLY A 192 11.76 -18.23 7.99
C GLY A 192 11.22 -19.07 6.82
N VAL A 193 10.36 -18.47 5.98
CA VAL A 193 9.75 -19.14 4.81
C VAL A 193 9.99 -18.34 3.53
N ASP A 194 9.72 -18.96 2.38
CA ASP A 194 9.76 -18.27 1.08
C ASP A 194 8.70 -17.14 0.99
N PRO A 195 9.06 -15.93 0.54
CA PRO A 195 8.14 -14.80 0.46
C PRO A 195 7.00 -14.97 -0.56
N ALA A 196 7.12 -15.81 -1.59
CA ALA A 196 6.11 -15.89 -2.64
C ALA A 196 4.74 -16.33 -2.10
N GLY A 197 4.74 -17.28 -1.15
CA GLY A 197 3.52 -17.77 -0.51
C GLY A 197 2.77 -16.72 0.33
N VAL A 198 3.50 -15.72 0.85
CA VAL A 198 2.92 -14.60 1.62
C VAL A 198 2.50 -13.46 0.69
N ALA A 199 3.32 -13.16 -0.33
CA ALA A 199 3.13 -12.03 -1.22
C ALA A 199 1.77 -12.04 -1.92
N GLY A 200 1.38 -13.16 -2.54
CA GLY A 200 0.10 -13.23 -3.26
C GLY A 200 -1.13 -13.08 -2.35
N ARG A 201 -1.04 -13.50 -1.08
CA ARG A 201 -2.12 -13.31 -0.09
C ARG A 201 -2.18 -11.86 0.38
N ALA A 202 -1.01 -11.26 0.64
CA ALA A 202 -0.89 -9.88 1.05
C ALA A 202 -1.39 -8.91 -0.03
N GLU A 203 -1.05 -9.16 -1.29
CA GLU A 203 -1.54 -8.37 -2.44
C GLU A 203 -3.07 -8.39 -2.54
N ARG A 204 -3.69 -9.58 -2.52
CA ARG A 204 -5.16 -9.69 -2.55
C ARG A 204 -5.82 -9.01 -1.35
N ALA A 205 -5.25 -9.17 -0.15
CA ALA A 205 -5.77 -8.52 1.05
C ALA A 205 -5.68 -6.99 0.97
N ARG A 206 -4.57 -6.45 0.43
CA ARG A 206 -4.42 -5.01 0.20
C ARG A 206 -5.45 -4.49 -0.77
N ALA A 207 -5.69 -5.20 -1.88
CA ALA A 207 -6.71 -4.82 -2.85
C ALA A 207 -8.07 -4.68 -2.17
N ARG A 208 -8.51 -5.68 -1.39
CA ARG A 208 -9.79 -5.63 -0.68
C ARG A 208 -9.90 -4.49 0.34
N ILE A 209 -8.83 -4.20 1.10
CA ILE A 209 -8.82 -3.06 2.03
C ILE A 209 -8.94 -1.73 1.26
N LEU A 210 -8.26 -1.61 0.12
CA LEU A 210 -8.33 -0.42 -0.72
C LEU A 210 -9.71 -0.29 -1.39
N ASP A 211 -10.29 -1.38 -1.86
CA ASP A 211 -11.66 -1.41 -2.40
C ASP A 211 -12.67 -0.96 -1.35
N ALA A 212 -12.54 -1.45 -0.11
CA ALA A 212 -13.39 -1.02 1.00
C ALA A 212 -13.23 0.48 1.33
N ALA A 213 -12.01 1.03 1.21
CA ALA A 213 -11.77 2.47 1.40
C ALA A 213 -12.34 3.33 0.25
N LEU A 214 -12.41 2.77 -0.96
CA LEU A 214 -12.90 3.46 -2.15
C LEU A 214 -14.43 3.33 -2.34
N ALA A 215 -15.04 2.26 -1.84
CA ALA A 215 -16.45 1.95 -2.06
C ALA A 215 -17.42 3.11 -1.74
N PRO A 216 -17.33 3.82 -0.60
CA PRO A 216 -18.23 4.95 -0.34
C PRO A 216 -18.06 6.12 -1.33
N ILE A 217 -16.84 6.29 -1.87
CA ILE A 217 -16.55 7.32 -2.86
C ILE A 217 -17.09 6.90 -4.22
N ASP A 218 -16.99 5.61 -4.56
CA ASP A 218 -17.54 5.06 -5.79
C ASP A 218 -19.08 5.16 -5.80
N GLU A 219 -19.73 4.81 -4.69
CA GLU A 219 -21.18 5.02 -4.49
C GLU A 219 -21.57 6.50 -4.69
N THR A 220 -20.78 7.44 -4.15
CA THR A 220 -21.01 8.88 -4.35
C THR A 220 -20.87 9.29 -5.82
N LEU A 221 -19.92 8.69 -6.55
CA LEU A 221 -19.74 8.94 -7.98
C LEU A 221 -20.90 8.35 -8.79
N ASP A 222 -21.33 7.13 -8.48
CA ASP A 222 -22.47 6.43 -9.11
C ASP A 222 -23.78 7.22 -8.93
N GLU A 223 -24.06 7.70 -7.72
CA GLU A 223 -25.21 8.57 -7.45
C GLU A 223 -25.17 9.89 -8.24
N ALA A 224 -23.98 10.31 -8.68
CA ALA A 224 -23.76 11.49 -9.48
C ALA A 224 -23.77 11.22 -11.01
N GLU A 225 -23.77 9.97 -11.47
CA GLU A 225 -23.68 9.61 -12.91
C GLU A 225 -24.87 10.11 -13.75
N GLY A 226 -26.02 10.41 -13.13
CA GLY A 226 -27.19 10.99 -13.81
C GLY A 226 -27.16 12.53 -13.94
N ARG A 227 -26.14 13.20 -13.41
CA ARG A 227 -26.03 14.67 -13.37
C ARG A 227 -24.85 15.14 -14.21
N PRO A 228 -24.92 16.32 -14.85
CA PRO A 228 -23.75 16.88 -15.53
C PRO A 228 -22.55 16.98 -14.58
N ALA A 229 -21.36 16.59 -15.05
CA ALA A 229 -20.14 16.69 -14.29
C ALA A 229 -19.94 18.09 -13.69
N GLY A 230 -19.71 18.15 -12.38
CA GLY A 230 -19.68 19.39 -11.62
C GLY A 230 -18.73 19.36 -10.42
N VAL A 231 -18.99 20.26 -9.47
CA VAL A 231 -18.17 20.40 -8.26
C VAL A 231 -18.23 19.14 -7.39
N ASP A 232 -19.41 18.54 -7.25
CA ASP A 232 -19.64 17.33 -6.45
C ASP A 232 -18.75 16.17 -6.94
N HIS A 233 -18.68 15.93 -8.25
CA HIS A 233 -17.82 14.90 -8.85
C HIS A 233 -16.34 15.16 -8.54
N VAL A 234 -15.90 16.41 -8.64
CA VAL A 234 -14.51 16.77 -8.34
C VAL A 234 -14.20 16.60 -6.85
N GLN A 235 -15.13 16.90 -5.95
CA GLN A 235 -14.97 16.66 -4.53
C GLN A 235 -14.85 15.16 -4.20
N ALA A 236 -15.65 14.32 -4.83
CA ALA A 236 -15.52 12.86 -4.68
C ALA A 236 -14.15 12.37 -5.19
N LEU A 237 -13.70 12.85 -6.36
CA LEU A 237 -12.38 12.52 -6.90
C LEU A 237 -11.21 13.07 -6.06
N GLU A 238 -11.38 14.21 -5.39
CA GLU A 238 -10.42 14.71 -4.39
C GLU A 238 -10.32 13.75 -3.20
N ALA A 239 -11.43 13.16 -2.75
CA ALA A 239 -11.42 12.15 -1.70
C ALA A 239 -10.63 10.89 -2.12
N VAL A 240 -10.67 10.49 -3.40
CA VAL A 240 -9.82 9.40 -3.94
C VAL A 240 -8.34 9.75 -3.80
N VAL A 241 -7.95 11.00 -4.10
CA VAL A 241 -6.57 11.47 -3.95
C VAL A 241 -6.13 11.39 -2.48
N ASP A 242 -7.02 11.67 -1.53
CA ASP A 242 -6.72 11.54 -0.12
C ASP A 242 -6.55 10.07 0.32
N VAL A 243 -7.37 9.15 -0.19
CA VAL A 243 -7.16 7.70 0.00
C VAL A 243 -5.80 7.28 -0.54
N TRP A 244 -5.41 7.74 -1.73
CA TRP A 244 -4.11 7.46 -2.32
C TRP A 244 -2.97 7.95 -1.42
N ARG A 245 -3.06 9.15 -0.84
CA ARG A 245 -2.04 9.67 0.10
C ARG A 245 -1.98 8.85 1.39
N TRP A 246 -3.13 8.60 2.00
CA TRP A 246 -3.26 7.86 3.25
C TRP A 246 -2.72 6.43 3.13
N ALA A 247 -3.02 5.74 2.03
CA ALA A 247 -2.61 4.36 1.77
C ALA A 247 -1.14 4.20 1.32
N GLY A 248 -0.37 5.29 1.24
CA GLY A 248 1.03 5.23 0.81
C GLY A 248 1.23 5.16 -0.71
N ARG A 249 0.31 5.74 -1.49
CA ARG A 249 0.37 5.91 -2.96
C ARG A 249 0.35 4.59 -3.76
N PRO A 250 -0.64 3.71 -3.53
CA PRO A 250 -0.77 2.45 -4.28
C PRO A 250 -1.22 2.71 -5.73
N ASP A 251 -0.77 1.87 -6.66
CA ASP A 251 -1.24 1.76 -8.04
C ASP A 251 -2.74 1.48 -8.13
N HIS A 252 -3.27 0.64 -7.25
CA HIS A 252 -4.70 0.29 -7.23
C HIS A 252 -5.61 1.53 -7.22
N VAL A 253 -5.27 2.53 -6.40
CA VAL A 253 -6.03 3.79 -6.33
C VAL A 253 -5.73 4.70 -7.53
N GLU A 254 -4.53 4.62 -8.11
CA GLU A 254 -4.18 5.34 -9.35
C GLU A 254 -5.04 4.86 -10.53
N ARG A 255 -5.22 3.54 -10.67
CA ARG A 255 -6.07 2.91 -11.69
C ARG A 255 -7.54 3.31 -11.49
N PHE A 256 -8.07 3.13 -10.28
CA PHE A 256 -9.44 3.54 -9.93
C PHE A 256 -9.70 5.01 -10.29
N PHE A 257 -8.77 5.91 -9.94
CA PHE A 257 -8.91 7.32 -10.25
C PHE A 257 -9.04 7.58 -11.75
N VAL A 258 -8.14 7.06 -12.58
CA VAL A 258 -8.19 7.37 -14.02
C VAL A 258 -9.37 6.73 -14.73
N ASP A 259 -9.85 5.59 -14.23
CA ASP A 259 -11.01 4.90 -14.80
C ASP A 259 -12.30 5.67 -14.53
N ARG A 260 -12.49 6.21 -13.30
CA ARG A 260 -13.68 6.99 -12.96
C ARG A 260 -13.59 8.45 -13.43
N ALA A 261 -12.42 9.07 -13.36
CA ALA A 261 -12.28 10.51 -13.61
C ALA A 261 -12.28 10.91 -15.08
N LEU A 262 -12.01 9.99 -16.01
CA LEU A 262 -11.80 10.35 -17.42
C LEU A 262 -13.06 10.92 -18.08
N ASP A 263 -14.20 10.25 -17.89
CA ASP A 263 -15.47 10.69 -18.47
C ASP A 263 -15.93 12.02 -17.85
N ILE A 264 -15.73 12.18 -16.54
CA ILE A 264 -15.96 13.45 -15.82
C ILE A 264 -15.10 14.57 -16.43
N GLY A 265 -13.81 14.29 -16.68
CA GLY A 265 -12.90 15.24 -17.31
C GLY A 265 -13.38 15.68 -18.69
N TRP A 266 -13.84 14.74 -19.53
CA TRP A 266 -14.40 15.03 -20.85
C TRP A 266 -15.70 15.84 -20.79
N GLN A 267 -16.60 15.54 -19.87
CA GLN A 267 -17.83 16.29 -19.68
C GLN A 267 -17.54 17.74 -19.28
N LEU A 268 -16.64 17.96 -18.31
CA LEU A 268 -16.21 19.29 -17.89
C LEU A 268 -15.57 20.07 -19.05
N TYR A 269 -14.71 19.40 -19.82
CA TYR A 269 -14.06 19.99 -20.98
C TYR A 269 -15.06 20.41 -22.06
N THR A 270 -15.98 19.52 -22.44
CA THR A 270 -16.99 19.76 -23.49
C THR A 270 -17.97 20.85 -23.08
N ALA A 271 -18.35 20.89 -21.80
CA ALA A 271 -19.18 21.94 -21.23
C ALA A 271 -18.43 23.27 -21.03
N LYS A 272 -17.13 23.34 -21.37
CA LYS A 272 -16.24 24.50 -21.15
C LYS A 272 -16.17 24.94 -19.69
N ASN A 273 -16.38 24.02 -18.75
CA ASN A 273 -16.25 24.27 -17.32
C ASN A 273 -14.78 24.18 -16.88
N PHE A 274 -13.95 25.06 -17.43
CA PHE A 274 -12.50 25.03 -17.25
C PHE A 274 -12.05 25.30 -15.82
N MET A 275 -12.83 26.05 -15.04
CA MET A 275 -12.53 26.30 -13.63
C MET A 275 -12.58 25.00 -12.81
N THR A 276 -13.64 24.21 -13.00
CA THR A 276 -13.79 22.91 -12.32
C THR A 276 -12.79 21.88 -12.85
N LEU A 277 -12.53 21.84 -14.16
CA LEU A 277 -11.49 20.98 -14.72
C LEU A 277 -10.11 21.32 -14.17
N LYS A 278 -9.76 22.61 -14.08
CA LYS A 278 -8.49 23.06 -13.50
C LYS A 278 -8.36 22.68 -12.03
N ARG A 279 -9.45 22.72 -11.26
CA ARG A 279 -9.48 22.23 -9.87
C ARG A 279 -9.16 20.73 -9.81
N LEU A 280 -9.85 19.91 -10.61
CA LEU A 280 -9.62 18.47 -10.70
C LEU A 280 -8.15 18.15 -11.03
N LEU A 281 -7.62 18.77 -12.09
CA LEU A 281 -6.23 18.57 -12.48
C LEU A 281 -5.27 19.05 -11.40
N GLY A 282 -5.56 20.18 -10.76
CA GLY A 282 -4.72 20.74 -9.69
C GLY A 282 -4.60 19.80 -8.48
N SER A 283 -5.71 19.22 -8.02
CA SER A 283 -5.73 18.31 -6.88
C SER A 283 -5.11 16.94 -7.20
N ALA A 284 -5.39 16.41 -8.40
CA ALA A 284 -4.94 15.09 -8.83
C ALA A 284 -3.53 15.05 -9.44
N ARG A 285 -2.92 16.21 -9.75
CA ARG A 285 -1.61 16.29 -10.42
C ARG A 285 -0.52 15.40 -9.81
N PRO A 286 -0.32 15.34 -8.47
CA PRO A 286 0.70 14.45 -7.90
C PRO A 286 0.43 12.97 -8.17
N LEU A 287 -0.83 12.55 -8.16
CA LEU A 287 -1.27 11.18 -8.45
C LEU A 287 -1.02 10.88 -9.94
N LEU A 288 -1.54 11.72 -10.84
CA LEU A 288 -1.43 11.54 -12.29
C LEU A 288 0.03 11.49 -12.75
N ARG A 289 0.91 12.35 -12.23
CA ARG A 289 2.34 12.35 -12.59
C ARG A 289 3.06 11.11 -12.09
N ARG A 290 2.75 10.63 -10.88
CA ARG A 290 3.32 9.37 -10.38
C ARG A 290 2.85 8.20 -11.23
N PHE A 291 1.57 8.17 -11.59
CA PHE A 291 1.03 7.09 -12.39
C PHE A 291 1.58 7.10 -13.82
N ALA A 292 1.76 8.29 -14.42
CA ALA A 292 2.47 8.45 -15.68
C ALA A 292 3.88 7.85 -15.62
N GLU A 293 4.64 8.09 -14.55
CA GLU A 293 5.96 7.50 -14.40
C GLU A 293 5.89 5.97 -14.27
N ARG A 294 4.91 5.46 -13.52
CA ARG A 294 4.70 4.00 -13.38
C ARG A 294 4.35 3.36 -14.72
N VAL A 295 3.46 3.96 -15.51
CA VAL A 295 3.09 3.48 -16.85
C VAL A 295 4.29 3.36 -17.78
N ARG A 296 5.28 4.26 -17.67
CA ARG A 296 6.52 4.18 -18.46
C ARG A 296 7.43 3.03 -18.02
N GLN A 297 7.43 2.71 -16.73
CA GLN A 297 8.38 1.76 -16.14
C GLN A 297 7.82 0.33 -16.09
N ASP A 298 6.50 0.17 -15.98
CA ASP A 298 5.83 -1.11 -15.76
C ASP A 298 4.93 -1.50 -16.94
N PRO A 299 5.32 -2.51 -17.74
CA PRO A 299 4.52 -2.98 -18.88
C PRO A 299 3.10 -3.43 -18.52
N ARG A 300 2.85 -3.79 -17.25
CA ARG A 300 1.51 -4.21 -16.79
C ARG A 300 0.50 -3.07 -16.82
N GLU A 301 0.97 -1.82 -16.81
CA GLU A 301 0.11 -0.64 -16.78
C GLU A 301 -0.24 -0.08 -18.15
N VAL A 302 0.25 -0.71 -19.24
CA VAL A 302 0.05 -0.22 -20.61
C VAL A 302 -1.44 -0.02 -20.96
N ALA A 303 -2.33 -0.81 -20.36
CA ALA A 303 -3.79 -0.70 -20.53
C ALA A 303 -4.36 0.66 -20.07
N HIS A 304 -3.66 1.39 -19.21
CA HIS A 304 -4.06 2.71 -18.71
C HIS A 304 -3.35 3.86 -19.43
N ALA A 305 -2.39 3.58 -20.31
CA ALA A 305 -1.54 4.60 -20.95
C ALA A 305 -2.35 5.67 -21.69
N SER A 306 -3.38 5.27 -22.45
CA SER A 306 -4.25 6.22 -23.16
C SER A 306 -5.03 7.13 -22.19
N ARG A 307 -5.50 6.60 -21.04
CA ARG A 307 -6.26 7.41 -20.07
C ARG A 307 -5.38 8.44 -19.40
N VAL A 308 -4.19 8.03 -18.96
CA VAL A 308 -3.20 8.94 -18.37
C VAL A 308 -2.74 9.98 -19.41
N ALA A 309 -2.49 9.58 -20.65
CA ALA A 309 -2.16 10.49 -21.74
C ALA A 309 -3.25 11.56 -21.97
N GLN A 310 -4.53 11.19 -21.89
CA GLN A 310 -5.62 12.16 -22.02
C GLN A 310 -5.64 13.17 -20.86
N PHE A 311 -5.32 12.77 -19.63
CA PHE A 311 -5.14 13.74 -18.54
C PHE A 311 -3.97 14.70 -18.78
N MET A 312 -2.88 14.23 -19.39
CA MET A 312 -1.75 15.09 -19.77
C MET A 312 -2.15 16.08 -20.88
N VAL A 313 -3.07 15.69 -21.77
CA VAL A 313 -3.68 16.62 -22.75
C VAL A 313 -4.52 17.69 -22.05
N PHE A 314 -5.38 17.30 -21.10
CA PHE A 314 -6.13 18.29 -20.30
C PHE A 314 -5.18 19.23 -19.54
N GLU A 315 -4.10 18.72 -18.95
CA GLU A 315 -3.07 19.55 -18.31
C GLU A 315 -2.43 20.51 -19.33
N ALA A 316 -2.04 20.02 -20.51
CA ALA A 316 -1.44 20.83 -21.56
C ALA A 316 -2.31 22.03 -21.98
N GLU A 317 -3.63 21.85 -22.09
CA GLU A 317 -4.52 22.95 -22.47
C GLU A 317 -4.83 23.92 -21.32
N MET A 318 -4.70 23.48 -20.07
CA MET A 318 -4.98 24.30 -18.88
C MET A 318 -3.75 25.04 -18.33
N GLU A 319 -2.54 24.65 -18.74
CA GLU A 319 -1.30 25.33 -18.34
C GLU A 319 -1.21 26.74 -18.95
N PRO A 320 -0.77 27.77 -18.18
CA PRO A 320 -0.79 29.15 -18.65
C PRO A 320 0.41 29.52 -19.53
N ARG A 321 1.50 28.73 -19.52
CA ARG A 321 2.73 29.06 -20.24
C ARG A 321 3.03 27.99 -21.29
N LEU A 322 3.28 28.43 -22.52
CA LEU A 322 3.58 27.56 -23.67
C LEU A 322 4.63 26.47 -23.40
N PRO A 323 5.76 26.71 -22.69
CA PRO A 323 6.70 25.64 -22.36
C PRO A 323 6.10 24.53 -21.49
N GLN A 324 5.19 24.87 -20.57
CA GLN A 324 4.50 23.91 -19.70
C GLN A 324 3.44 23.13 -20.49
N GLN A 325 2.71 23.81 -21.37
CA GLN A 325 1.76 23.18 -22.29
C GLN A 325 2.46 22.11 -23.15
N ILE A 326 3.59 22.48 -23.77
CA ILE A 326 4.40 21.56 -24.58
C ILE A 326 4.90 20.38 -23.75
N ALA A 327 5.46 20.61 -22.56
CA ALA A 327 5.99 19.53 -21.72
C ALA A 327 4.92 18.50 -21.31
N ALA A 328 3.69 18.95 -21.03
CA ALA A 328 2.56 18.07 -20.75
C ALA A 328 2.12 17.28 -22.00
N ALA A 329 2.03 17.94 -23.16
CA ALA A 329 1.67 17.28 -24.42
C ALA A 329 2.76 16.28 -24.89
N GLU A 330 4.04 16.59 -24.68
CA GLU A 330 5.15 15.65 -24.90
C GLU A 330 5.04 14.43 -23.99
N THR A 331 4.67 14.64 -22.73
CA THR A 331 4.41 13.54 -21.79
C THR A 331 3.25 12.67 -22.26
N ALA A 332 2.17 13.26 -22.80
CA ALA A 332 1.04 12.51 -23.35
C ALA A 332 1.48 11.58 -24.50
N VAL A 333 2.22 12.09 -25.48
CA VAL A 333 2.70 11.32 -26.63
C VAL A 333 3.74 10.27 -26.21
N ALA A 334 4.58 10.57 -25.21
CA ALA A 334 5.54 9.60 -24.69
C ALA A 334 4.88 8.43 -23.94
N LEU A 335 3.71 8.66 -23.31
CA LEU A 335 2.93 7.61 -22.67
C LEU A 335 2.18 6.74 -23.68
N CYS A 336 1.62 7.36 -24.72
CA CYS A 336 0.87 6.68 -25.76
C CYS A 336 1.14 7.38 -27.10
N ASP A 337 2.04 6.82 -27.89
CA ASP A 337 2.51 7.37 -29.18
C ASP A 337 1.41 7.47 -30.25
N THR A 338 0.37 6.65 -30.11
CA THR A 338 -0.82 6.61 -30.96
C THR A 338 -1.96 7.49 -30.44
N HIS A 339 -1.79 8.18 -29.30
CA HIS A 339 -2.84 9.00 -28.70
C HIS A 339 -3.21 10.20 -29.59
N ARG A 340 -4.36 10.11 -30.27
CA ARG A 340 -4.81 11.07 -31.28
C ARG A 340 -4.76 12.52 -30.80
N ASN A 341 -5.37 12.81 -29.66
CA ASN A 341 -5.46 14.18 -29.13
C ASN A 341 -4.09 14.69 -28.65
N GLY A 342 -3.25 13.80 -28.11
CA GLY A 342 -1.89 14.17 -27.67
C GLY A 342 -1.02 14.62 -28.84
N ARG A 343 -1.08 13.87 -29.95
CA ARG A 343 -0.38 14.22 -31.19
C ARG A 343 -0.87 15.53 -31.78
N LEU A 344 -2.19 15.72 -31.86
CA LEU A 344 -2.81 16.94 -32.39
C LEU A 344 -2.40 18.17 -31.57
N VAL A 345 -2.59 18.13 -30.25
CA VAL A 345 -2.28 19.25 -29.34
C VAL A 345 -0.78 19.56 -29.36
N LEU A 346 0.09 18.55 -29.30
CA LEU A 346 1.53 18.78 -29.38
C LEU A 346 1.93 19.42 -30.73
N ALA A 347 1.37 18.96 -31.85
CA ALA A 347 1.66 19.52 -33.16
C ALA A 347 1.24 21.00 -33.26
N ASP A 348 0.07 21.36 -32.73
CA ASP A 348 -0.43 22.74 -32.71
C ASP A 348 0.45 23.66 -31.83
N LEU A 349 0.85 23.19 -30.64
CA LEU A 349 1.72 23.93 -29.72
C LEU A 349 3.14 24.12 -30.27
N LEU A 350 3.69 23.12 -30.98
CA LEU A 350 4.98 23.25 -31.67
C LEU A 350 4.90 24.30 -32.79
N ALA A 351 3.82 24.33 -33.57
CA ALA A 351 3.60 25.35 -34.58
C ALA A 351 3.47 26.76 -33.98
N GLU A 352 2.79 26.88 -32.83
CA GLU A 352 2.72 28.13 -32.09
C GLU A 352 4.08 28.60 -31.58
N ARG A 353 4.88 27.70 -30.99
CA ARG A 353 6.24 28.01 -30.54
C ARG A 353 7.12 28.48 -31.69
N ALA A 354 7.00 27.84 -32.86
CA ALA A 354 7.69 28.26 -34.07
C ALA A 354 7.29 29.68 -34.48
N LEU A 355 6.00 29.98 -34.57
CA LEU A 355 5.49 31.31 -34.95
C LEU A 355 5.96 32.41 -33.98
N ARG A 356 5.79 32.21 -32.67
CA ARG A 356 6.24 33.18 -31.64
C ARG A 356 7.75 33.41 -31.71
N SER A 357 8.53 32.33 -31.87
CA SER A 357 9.99 32.44 -32.00
C SER A 357 10.39 33.26 -33.22
N LEU A 358 9.70 33.09 -34.34
CA LEU A 358 9.96 33.89 -35.55
C LEU A 358 9.56 35.35 -35.35
N GLU A 359 8.43 35.63 -34.73
CA GLU A 359 7.98 37.00 -34.44
C GLU A 359 8.98 37.75 -33.54
N GLU A 360 9.45 37.12 -32.47
CA GLU A 360 10.33 37.71 -31.46
C GLU A 360 11.83 37.63 -31.83
N ALA A 361 12.17 37.13 -33.04
CA ALA A 361 13.55 36.82 -33.41
C ALA A 361 14.46 38.07 -33.43
N PRO A 362 15.49 38.17 -32.58
CA PRO A 362 16.43 39.29 -32.64
C PRO A 362 17.28 39.19 -33.92
N ILE A 363 17.60 40.34 -34.51
CA ILE A 363 18.29 40.46 -35.82
C ILE A 363 19.54 39.58 -35.89
N LEU A 364 20.35 39.58 -34.83
CA LEU A 364 21.63 38.85 -34.77
C LEU A 364 21.48 37.32 -34.61
N ALA A 365 20.32 36.82 -34.15
CA ALA A 365 20.08 35.38 -33.97
C ALA A 365 19.10 34.79 -35.00
N ARG A 366 18.65 35.60 -35.97
CA ARG A 366 17.55 35.27 -36.90
C ARG A 366 17.72 33.91 -37.58
N ARG A 367 18.92 33.58 -38.06
CA ARG A 367 19.20 32.29 -38.71
C ARG A 367 18.95 31.08 -37.78
N LYS A 368 19.54 31.12 -36.58
CA LYS A 368 19.38 30.05 -35.58
C LYS A 368 17.93 29.91 -35.11
N THR A 369 17.20 31.02 -35.03
CA THR A 369 15.77 31.01 -34.69
C THR A 369 14.93 30.39 -35.81
N VAL A 370 15.24 30.69 -37.08
CA VAL A 370 14.58 30.07 -38.24
C VAL A 370 14.84 28.56 -38.28
N GLU A 371 16.08 28.11 -38.03
CA GLU A 371 16.42 26.68 -37.97
C GLU A 371 15.65 25.94 -36.86
N ARG A 372 15.52 26.53 -35.67
CA ARG A 372 14.72 25.96 -34.57
C ARG A 372 13.22 25.89 -34.90
N ALA A 373 12.67 26.96 -35.47
CA ALA A 373 11.28 27.00 -35.90
C ALA A 373 11.00 25.95 -36.99
N ALA A 374 11.94 25.75 -37.93
CA ALA A 374 11.84 24.71 -38.94
C ALA A 374 11.79 23.29 -38.33
N ALA A 375 12.62 23.02 -37.32
CA ALA A 375 12.62 21.74 -36.61
C ALA A 375 11.28 21.48 -35.90
N ASP A 376 10.69 22.49 -35.27
CA ASP A 376 9.37 22.40 -34.63
C ASP A 376 8.27 22.10 -35.65
N VAL A 377 8.28 22.78 -36.80
CA VAL A 377 7.31 22.54 -37.89
C VAL A 377 7.48 21.14 -38.48
N LYS A 378 8.72 20.66 -38.70
CA LYS A 378 8.98 19.29 -39.19
C LYS A 378 8.41 18.25 -38.22
N ARG A 379 8.66 18.41 -36.92
CA ARG A 379 8.12 17.52 -35.89
C ARG A 379 6.59 17.58 -35.82
N ALA A 380 5.99 18.78 -35.93
CA ALA A 380 4.55 18.94 -35.96
C ALA A 380 3.89 18.18 -37.13
N ARG A 381 4.49 18.24 -38.33
CA ARG A 381 4.02 17.50 -39.52
C ARG A 381 4.15 15.98 -39.38
N VAL A 382 5.21 15.49 -38.72
CA VAL A 382 5.35 14.05 -38.42
C VAL A 382 4.25 13.60 -37.46
N LEU A 383 3.96 14.40 -36.44
CA LEU A 383 2.92 14.09 -35.46
C LEU A 383 1.52 14.12 -36.08
N TRP A 384 1.26 15.09 -36.96
CA TRP A 384 -0.04 15.30 -37.59
C TRP A 384 0.09 15.61 -39.10
N PRO A 385 0.20 14.59 -39.97
CA PRO A 385 0.50 14.77 -41.40
C PRO A 385 -0.57 15.53 -42.19
N ASP A 386 -1.85 15.27 -41.89
CA ASP A 386 -3.00 15.92 -42.54
C ASP A 386 -3.29 17.31 -41.94
N SER A 387 -2.27 17.96 -41.40
CA SER A 387 -2.41 19.24 -40.72
C SER A 387 -2.83 20.35 -41.66
N SER A 388 -3.84 21.11 -41.26
CA SER A 388 -4.21 22.39 -41.84
C SER A 388 -4.09 23.50 -40.78
N GLY A 389 -4.14 24.77 -41.19
CA GLY A 389 -4.21 25.89 -40.24
C GLY A 389 -2.85 26.35 -39.73
N ARG A 390 -2.62 26.31 -38.41
CA ARG A 390 -1.44 26.93 -37.76
C ARG A 390 -0.12 26.28 -38.20
N ILE A 391 -0.11 24.97 -38.44
CA ILE A 391 1.08 24.24 -38.91
C ILE A 391 1.48 24.72 -40.32
N ASP A 392 0.52 24.89 -41.23
CA ASP A 392 0.80 25.44 -42.57
C ASP A 392 1.21 26.91 -42.54
N GLN A 393 0.61 27.69 -41.64
CA GLN A 393 1.01 29.08 -41.42
C GLN A 393 2.47 29.16 -40.96
N ALA A 394 2.86 28.34 -39.97
CA ALA A 394 4.23 28.26 -39.48
C ALA A 394 5.19 27.80 -40.59
N ALA A 395 4.80 26.81 -41.40
CA ALA A 395 5.60 26.34 -42.53
C ALA A 395 5.84 27.43 -43.58
N ARG A 396 4.80 28.19 -43.97
CA ARG A 396 4.95 29.33 -44.89
C ARG A 396 5.85 30.43 -44.32
N GLU A 397 5.73 30.70 -43.02
CA GLU A 397 6.53 31.73 -42.36
C GLU A 397 8.01 31.34 -42.25
N VAL A 398 8.31 30.07 -41.98
CA VAL A 398 9.67 29.52 -42.05
C VAL A 398 10.24 29.67 -43.46
N ALA A 399 9.49 29.26 -44.49
CA ALA A 399 9.92 29.37 -45.88
C ALA A 399 10.17 30.83 -46.31
N ARG A 400 9.28 31.76 -45.92
CA ARG A 400 9.41 33.20 -46.18
C ARG A 400 10.70 33.79 -45.58
N ARG A 401 11.20 33.22 -44.48
CA ARG A 401 12.43 33.66 -43.81
C ARG A 401 13.67 32.88 -44.24
N GLY A 402 13.57 32.06 -45.29
CA GLY A 402 14.68 31.31 -45.86
C GLY A 402 15.03 30.03 -45.11
N GLY A 403 14.13 29.50 -44.28
CA GLY A 403 14.31 28.20 -43.64
C GLY A 403 13.93 27.04 -44.57
N SER A 404 14.68 25.94 -44.49
CA SER A 404 14.33 24.70 -45.19
C SER A 404 13.50 23.78 -44.29
N LEU A 405 12.42 23.23 -44.82
CA LEU A 405 11.69 22.12 -44.22
C LEU A 405 12.11 20.77 -44.82
N ASP A 406 12.86 20.82 -45.92
CA ASP A 406 13.49 19.68 -46.56
C ASP A 406 14.84 19.45 -45.90
N GLY A 407 15.05 18.23 -45.41
CA GLY A 407 16.30 17.80 -44.79
C GLY A 407 16.31 16.31 -44.61
#